data_AF-A0A956A298-F1
#
_entry.id   AF-A0A956A298-F1
#
_cell.length_a   1.000
_cell.length_b   1.000
_cell.length_c   1.000
_cell.angle_alpha   90.00
_cell.angle_beta   90.00
_cell.angle_gamma   90.00
#
_symmetry.space_group_name_H-M   'P 1'
#
loop_
_entity.id
_entity.type
_entity.pdbx_description
1 polymer ?
#
loop_
_entity_poly.entity_id
_entity_poly.type
_entity_poly.pdbx_seq_one_letter_code
_entity_poly.pdbx_strand_id
1 'polypeptide(L)' 'VPLALARAFAAAAGALLANPPITSAMLGVLQHDDRVDPQPACARLGIALTPLDDTLAHCLRADDAAPAPETR' A
#
# COMPACT_ATOMS: atom_id res chain seq x y z
N VAL A 1 -7.39 9.05 -12.19
CA VAL A 1 -8.79 8.63 -12.01
C VAL A 1 -9.57 9.78 -11.38
N PRO A 2 -10.79 10.10 -11.83
CA PRO A 2 -11.61 11.13 -11.19
C PRO A 2 -11.86 10.80 -9.72
N LEU A 3 -11.63 11.76 -8.83
CA LEU A 3 -11.71 11.54 -7.37
C LEU A 3 -13.10 11.09 -6.93
N ALA A 4 -14.16 11.61 -7.56
CA ALA A 4 -15.53 11.19 -7.28
C ALA A 4 -15.76 9.69 -7.57
N LEU A 5 -15.19 9.19 -8.67
CA LEU A 5 -15.27 7.77 -9.03
C LEU A 5 -14.49 6.90 -8.03
N ALA A 6 -13.28 7.33 -7.64
CA ALA A 6 -12.48 6.62 -6.64
C ALA A 6 -13.19 6.56 -5.28
N ARG A 7 -13.85 7.65 -4.85
CA ARG A 7 -14.64 7.71 -3.62
C ARG A 7 -15.85 6.79 -3.68
N ALA A 8 -16.58 6.78 -4.80
CA ALA A 8 -17.72 5.89 -4.99
C ALA A 8 -17.30 4.42 -4.93
N PHE A 9 -16.18 4.06 -5.56
CA PHE A 9 -15.61 2.72 -5.49
C PHE A 9 -15.22 2.34 -4.07
N ALA A 10 -14.46 3.19 -3.35
CA ALA A 10 -14.03 2.90 -1.98
C ALA A 10 -15.21 2.74 -1.01
N ALA A 11 -16.27 3.51 -1.18
CA ALA A 11 -17.51 3.37 -0.41
C ALA A 11 -18.24 2.05 -0.72
N ALA A 12 -18.40 1.71 -2.01
CA ALA A 12 -19.03 0.46 -2.41
C ALA A 12 -18.22 -0.77 -1.96
N ALA A 13 -16.90 -0.74 -2.14
CA ALA A 13 -16.01 -1.79 -1.70
C ALA A 13 -16.10 -2.01 -0.18
N GLY A 14 -16.05 -0.93 0.60
CA GLY A 14 -16.18 -1.01 2.06
C GLY A 14 -17.53 -1.53 2.55
N ALA A 15 -18.60 -1.31 1.79
CA ALA A 15 -19.94 -1.81 2.13
C ALA A 15 -20.18 -3.27 1.70
N LEU A 16 -19.54 -3.72 0.62
CA LEU A 16 -19.85 -5.01 -0.02
C LEU A 16 -18.82 -6.12 0.27
N LEU A 17 -17.59 -5.77 0.65
CA LEU A 17 -16.50 -6.73 0.88
C LEU A 17 -16.18 -6.80 2.37
N ALA A 18 -16.02 -8.02 2.89
CA ALA A 18 -15.53 -8.23 4.25
C ALA A 18 -14.08 -7.77 4.44
N ASN A 19 -13.29 -7.78 3.36
CA ASN A 19 -11.93 -7.28 3.31
C ASN A 19 -11.76 -6.39 2.06
N PRO A 20 -12.14 -5.10 2.12
CA PRO A 20 -12.08 -4.22 0.97
C PRO A 20 -10.63 -3.89 0.61
N PRO A 21 -10.25 -3.91 -0.68
CA PRO A 21 -8.88 -3.60 -1.10
C PRO A 21 -8.50 -2.13 -0.84
N ILE A 22 -9.47 -1.21 -0.82
CA ILE A 22 -9.29 0.20 -0.51
C ILE A 22 -10.51 0.70 0.28
N THR A 23 -10.26 1.40 1.40
CA THR A 23 -11.31 2.07 2.19
C THR A 23 -11.36 3.57 1.91
N SER A 24 -12.47 4.23 2.22
CA SER A 24 -12.60 5.68 2.07
C SER A 24 -11.57 6.46 2.89
N ALA A 25 -11.21 5.96 4.08
CA ALA A 25 -10.16 6.55 4.92
C ALA A 25 -8.77 6.42 4.25
N MET A 26 -8.46 5.23 3.72
CA MET A 26 -7.21 4.98 3.00
C MET A 26 -7.11 5.81 1.72
N LEU A 27 -8.22 6.00 1.00
CA LEU A 27 -8.26 6.89 -0.16
C LEU A 27 -7.91 8.33 0.21
N GLY A 28 -8.29 8.78 1.40
CA GLY A 28 -7.87 10.08 1.93
C GLY A 28 -6.36 10.19 2.04
N VAL A 29 -5.70 9.17 2.59
CA VAL A 29 -4.24 9.13 2.73
C VAL A 29 -3.54 9.11 1.37
N LEU A 30 -4.00 8.27 0.43
CA LEU A 30 -3.36 8.11 -0.89
C LEU A 30 -3.36 9.37 -1.78
N GLN A 31 -4.23 10.35 -1.51
CA GLN A 31 -4.26 11.61 -2.27
C GLN A 31 -3.16 12.59 -1.83
N HIS A 32 -2.46 12.31 -0.73
CA HIS A 32 -1.45 13.19 -0.18
C HIS A 32 -0.10 12.47 -0.18
N ASP A 33 0.93 13.16 -0.66
CA ASP A 33 2.32 12.80 -0.39
C ASP A 33 2.81 13.76 0.70
N ASP A 34 2.94 13.25 1.92
CA ASP A 34 3.29 14.06 3.10
C ASP A 34 4.76 14.55 3.08
N ARG A 35 5.60 14.02 2.17
CA ARG A 35 7.03 14.38 1.99
C ARG A 35 7.80 14.51 3.31
N VAL A 36 7.57 13.57 4.23
CA VAL A 36 8.21 13.55 5.55
C VAL A 36 9.69 13.19 5.40
N ASP A 37 10.58 13.96 6.07
CA ASP A 37 11.99 13.60 6.19
C ASP A 37 12.19 12.54 7.29
N PRO A 38 12.63 11.31 6.95
CA PRO A 38 12.85 10.26 7.93
C PRO A 38 14.18 10.39 8.69
N GLN A 39 15.12 11.25 8.26
CA GLN A 39 16.47 11.31 8.81
C GLN A 39 16.52 11.55 10.33
N PRO A 40 15.70 12.43 10.93
CA PRO A 40 15.71 12.64 12.37
C PRO A 40 15.36 11.39 13.17
N ALA A 41 14.40 10.59 12.68
CA ALA A 41 14.01 9.33 13.32
C ALA A 41 15.10 8.26 13.16
N CYS A 42 15.68 8.15 11.96
CA CYS A 42 16.77 7.22 11.67
C CYS A 42 17.99 7.46 12.56
N ALA A 43 18.38 8.72 12.73
CA ALA A 43 19.50 9.12 13.60
C ALA A 43 19.23 8.76 15.07
N ARG A 44 18.01 8.98 15.56
CA ARG A 44 17.62 8.62 16.95
C ARG A 44 17.62 7.12 17.20
N LEU A 45 17.31 6.32 16.18
CA LEU A 45 17.24 4.87 16.26
C LEU A 45 18.58 4.18 15.93
N GLY A 46 19.55 4.92 15.38
CA GLY A 46 20.83 4.36 14.94
C GLY A 46 20.71 3.41 13.75
N ILE A 47 19.72 3.64 12.87
CA ILE A 47 19.44 2.81 11.69
C ILE A 47 19.56 3.61 10.39
N ALA A 48 19.72 2.89 9.28
CA ALA A 48 19.52 3.42 7.93
C ALA A 48 18.32 2.72 7.29
N LEU A 49 17.55 3.46 6.49
CA LEU A 49 16.47 2.86 5.69
C LEU A 49 17.08 2.12 4.50
N THR A 50 16.60 0.90 4.26
CA THR A 50 16.90 0.17 3.02
C THR A 50 16.33 0.94 1.82
N PRO A 51 17.09 1.07 0.71
CA PRO A 51 16.56 1.65 -0.52
C PRO A 51 15.27 0.96 -0.99
N LEU A 52 14.37 1.74 -1.59
CA LEU A 52 13.10 1.22 -2.09
C LEU A 52 13.32 0.13 -3.15
N ASP A 53 14.26 0.35 -4.07
CA ASP A 53 14.55 -0.58 -5.16
C ASP A 53 15.00 -1.95 -4.65
N ASP A 54 15.84 -1.98 -3.62
CA ASP A 54 16.29 -3.22 -2.99
C ASP A 54 15.13 -3.98 -2.33
N THR A 55 14.21 -3.25 -1.70
CA THR A 55 13.02 -3.82 -1.07
C THR A 55 12.05 -4.39 -2.11
N LEU A 56 11.78 -3.65 -3.18
CA LEU A 56 10.91 -4.10 -4.28
C LEU A 56 11.48 -5.33 -4.97
N ALA A 57 12.79 -5.36 -5.20
CA ALA A 57 13.47 -6.52 -5.75
C ALA A 57 13.31 -7.74 -4.84
N HIS A 58 13.27 -7.59 -3.51
CA HIS A 58 13.06 -8.72 -2.60
C HIS A 58 11.60 -9.22 -2.62
N CYS A 59 10.62 -8.30 -2.53
CA CYS A 59 9.21 -8.67 -2.39
C CYS A 59 8.58 -9.20 -3.69
N LEU A 60 8.86 -8.56 -4.83
CA LEU A 60 8.20 -8.89 -6.09
C LEU A 60 8.78 -10.14 -6.77
N ARG A 61 9.98 -10.58 -6.39
CA ARG A 61 10.56 -11.86 -6.86
C ARG A 61 9.79 -13.09 -6.37
N ALA A 62 8.92 -12.95 -5.37
CA ALA A 62 8.07 -14.04 -4.89
C ALA A 62 6.82 -14.28 -5.76
N ASP A 63 6.35 -13.27 -6.51
CA ASP A 63 5.13 -13.37 -7.32
C ASP A 63 5.32 -14.23 -8.59
N ASP A 64 6.56 -14.45 -9.04
CA ASP A 64 6.88 -15.38 -10.13
C ASP A 64 6.85 -16.87 -9.70
N ALA A 65 6.69 -17.17 -8.39
CA ALA A 65 6.82 -18.51 -7.83
C ALA A 65 5.55 -19.08 -7.16
N ALA A 66 4.43 -18.33 -7.10
CA ALA A 66 3.21 -18.82 -6.45
C ALA A 66 2.34 -19.65 -7.43
N PRO A 67 2.13 -20.97 -7.21
CA PRO A 67 1.10 -21.70 -7.92
C PRO A 67 -0.29 -21.19 -7.50
N ALA A 68 -1.20 -21.09 -8.48
CA ALA A 68 -2.57 -20.63 -8.31
C ALA A 68 -3.30 -21.38 -7.17
N PRO A 69 -4.21 -20.72 -6.42
CA PRO A 69 -4.92 -21.38 -5.33
C PRO A 69 -5.81 -22.50 -5.87
N GLU A 70 -5.50 -23.74 -5.50
CA GLU A 70 -6.35 -24.90 -5.74
C GLU A 70 -7.69 -24.70 -5.02
N THR A 71 -8.76 -24.75 -5.81
CA THR A 71 -10.14 -24.69 -5.34
C THR A 71 -10.49 -26.04 -4.71
N ARG A 72 -10.87 -26.04 -3.43
CA ARG A 72 -11.49 -27.20 -2.77
C ARG A 72 -12.85 -26.83 -2.21
#